data_AF-C0P979-F1
#
_entry.id   AF-C0P979-F1
#
_cell.length_a   1.000
_cell.length_b   1.000
_cell.length_c   1.000
_cell.angle_alpha   90.00
_cell.angle_beta   90.00
_cell.angle_gamma   90.00
#
_symmetry.space_group_name_H-M   'P 1'
#
loop_
_entity.id
_entity.type
_entity.pdbx_description
1 polymer ?
#
loop_
_entity_poly.entity_id
_entity_poly.type
_entity_poly.pdbx_seq_one_letter_code
_entity_poly.pdbx_strand_id
1 'polypeptide(L)'
;MSAPMPINGLPINRQQLAGTGSFDSHCSPASGTSQGSADISDAMDQPPSDYLTRIRLLEQYASAIAGLVRDEIKGGRHLEAFSIQLIVLATWKQAIHIGNTFVASPARESPSQDIPMKGHIAGASHLPANSKLADDACMQIEKQFLSEVEYAEELASIVGQIADGTEMPDAIEMIFQSALLIGRRGGVDEMFGKAADAMTGYMRAVSMLRFLLVEAPSLALNPPLTLTRSDRNRLRTYIDALNTRLCQMQSQRH
;
A
#
# COMPACT_ATOMS: atom_id res chain seq x y z
N MET A 1 14.38 22.51 -12.51
CA MET A 1 13.96 21.42 -11.61
C MET A 1 14.02 20.14 -12.42
N SER A 2 14.89 19.19 -12.07
CA SER A 2 15.01 17.92 -12.80
C SER A 2 13.78 17.05 -12.54
N ALA A 3 13.34 16.29 -13.55
CA ALA A 3 12.27 15.30 -13.37
C ALA A 3 12.71 14.24 -12.32
N PRO A 4 11.82 13.79 -11.43
CA PRO A 4 12.14 12.73 -10.48
C PRO A 4 12.43 11.44 -11.26
N MET A 5 13.48 10.72 -10.87
CA MET A 5 13.79 9.41 -11.48
C MET A 5 12.62 8.44 -11.25
N PRO A 6 12.29 7.59 -12.23
CA PRO A 6 11.19 6.64 -12.09
C PRO A 6 11.48 5.59 -11.00
N ILE A 7 10.44 4.95 -10.48
CA ILE A 7 10.52 3.77 -9.62
C ILE A 7 10.24 2.54 -10.49
N ASN A 8 11.28 2.04 -11.16
CA ASN A 8 11.14 0.85 -12.00
C ASN A 8 11.37 -0.44 -11.18
N GLY A 9 10.47 -1.41 -11.31
CA GLY A 9 10.84 -2.82 -11.22
C GLY A 9 11.73 -3.21 -12.40
N LEU A 10 12.60 -4.21 -12.25
CA LEU A 10 13.52 -4.64 -13.32
C LEU A 10 12.82 -4.76 -14.68
N PRO A 11 13.41 -4.23 -15.77
CA PRO A 11 12.85 -4.41 -17.11
C PRO A 11 12.85 -5.91 -17.46
N ILE A 12 11.75 -6.38 -18.05
CA ILE A 12 11.66 -7.71 -18.65
C ILE A 12 12.69 -7.76 -19.80
N ASN A 13 13.84 -8.37 -19.53
CA ASN A 13 14.96 -8.37 -20.47
C ASN A 13 14.62 -9.22 -21.70
N ARG A 14 14.54 -8.52 -22.83
CA ARG A 14 14.56 -9.04 -24.19
C ARG A 14 15.93 -9.64 -24.45
N GLN A 15 15.99 -10.98 -24.46
CA GLN A 15 17.05 -11.83 -25.02
C GLN A 15 18.25 -11.09 -25.63
N GLN A 16 19.42 -11.15 -24.99
CA GLN A 16 20.69 -11.26 -25.71
C GLN A 16 21.63 -12.27 -25.04
N LEU A 17 21.95 -13.26 -25.86
CA LEU A 17 22.88 -14.35 -25.70
C LEU A 17 24.29 -13.87 -26.07
N ALA A 18 25.21 -13.88 -25.11
CA ALA A 18 26.68 -13.99 -25.24
C ALA A 18 27.22 -13.89 -23.80
N GLY A 19 28.10 -14.71 -23.26
CA GLY A 19 29.05 -15.67 -23.82
C GLY A 19 30.24 -15.66 -22.85
N THR A 20 30.35 -16.72 -22.04
CA THR A 20 31.58 -17.31 -21.46
C THR A 20 32.51 -16.46 -20.57
N GLY A 21 32.75 -16.93 -19.34
CA GLY A 21 33.89 -16.51 -18.52
C GLY A 21 33.85 -16.96 -17.05
N SER A 22 34.25 -18.20 -16.80
CA SER A 22 34.50 -18.83 -15.48
C SER A 22 35.65 -18.13 -14.71
N PHE A 23 35.61 -18.11 -13.36
CA PHE A 23 36.62 -18.74 -12.48
C PHE A 23 36.22 -18.66 -11.00
N ASP A 24 36.42 -19.78 -10.31
CA ASP A 24 36.19 -20.06 -8.88
C ASP A 24 37.05 -19.21 -7.94
N SER A 25 36.53 -18.96 -6.72
CA SER A 25 37.38 -18.92 -5.52
C SER A 25 36.56 -19.25 -4.27
N HIS A 26 36.85 -20.41 -3.67
CA HIS A 26 36.33 -20.88 -2.39
C HIS A 26 36.93 -20.09 -1.22
N CYS A 27 36.12 -19.87 -0.16
CA CYS A 27 36.39 -20.30 1.23
C CYS A 27 35.48 -19.55 2.23
N SER A 28 34.67 -20.32 2.97
CA SER A 28 34.21 -19.97 4.33
C SER A 28 35.10 -20.72 5.34
N PRO A 29 35.21 -20.30 6.61
CA PRO A 29 34.20 -20.76 7.59
C PRO A 29 33.84 -19.79 8.74
N ALA A 30 32.58 -19.97 9.17
CA ALA A 30 31.92 -19.86 10.48
C ALA A 30 32.35 -18.91 11.63
N SER A 31 31.28 -18.40 12.26
CA SER A 31 31.06 -18.10 13.68
C SER A 31 31.26 -16.67 14.16
N GLY A 32 30.17 -16.13 14.71
CA GLY A 32 30.17 -14.91 15.51
C GLY A 32 28.76 -14.34 15.63
N THR A 33 28.08 -14.66 16.73
CA THR A 33 26.78 -14.10 17.14
C THR A 33 26.72 -12.58 16.99
N SER A 34 25.70 -12.07 16.32
CA SER A 34 25.23 -10.70 16.53
C SER A 34 23.71 -10.74 16.48
N GLN A 35 23.06 -10.53 17.63
CA GLN A 35 21.68 -10.09 17.63
C GLN A 35 21.66 -8.79 16.83
N GLY A 36 21.15 -8.88 15.60
CA GLY A 36 21.03 -7.75 14.70
C GLY A 36 20.12 -6.74 15.35
N SER A 37 20.71 -5.60 15.73
CA SER A 37 20.00 -4.35 15.86
C SER A 37 19.06 -4.25 14.67
N ALA A 38 17.75 -4.30 14.89
CA ALA A 38 16.81 -3.81 13.92
C ALA A 38 17.19 -2.34 13.70
N ASP A 39 17.84 -2.05 12.57
CA ASP A 39 18.12 -0.70 12.13
C ASP A 39 16.77 0.01 12.08
N ILE A 40 16.59 1.09 12.83
CA ILE A 40 15.31 1.80 12.99
C ILE A 40 14.73 2.20 11.61
N SER A 41 15.59 2.27 10.60
CA SER A 41 15.24 2.46 9.19
C SER A 41 14.34 1.36 8.59
N ASP A 42 14.41 0.10 9.05
CA ASP A 42 13.64 -1.02 8.50
C ASP A 42 12.19 -1.06 9.02
N ALA A 43 11.92 -0.51 10.21
CA ALA A 43 10.59 -0.53 10.81
C ALA A 43 9.53 0.23 9.98
N MET A 44 9.95 1.26 9.22
CA MET A 44 9.07 2.04 8.34
C MET A 44 8.79 1.37 6.99
N ASP A 45 9.55 0.34 6.64
CA ASP A 45 9.48 -0.35 5.35
C ASP A 45 8.65 -1.62 5.39
N GLN A 46 8.34 -2.09 6.60
CA GLN A 46 7.56 -3.29 6.82
C GLN A 46 6.09 -2.94 7.08
N PRO A 47 5.16 -3.76 6.57
CA PRO A 47 3.76 -3.63 6.92
C PRO A 47 3.55 -3.76 8.44
N PRO A 48 2.54 -3.08 9.01
CA PRO A 48 2.20 -3.24 10.42
C PRO A 48 1.93 -4.71 10.76
N SER A 49 2.41 -5.15 11.92
CA SER A 49 2.18 -6.51 12.43
C SER A 49 0.75 -6.71 12.95
N ASP A 50 0.11 -5.64 13.43
CA ASP A 50 -1.30 -5.67 13.83
C ASP A 50 -2.21 -5.69 12.59
N TYR A 51 -2.92 -6.81 12.40
CA TYR A 51 -3.72 -7.06 11.20
C TYR A 51 -4.84 -6.03 11.02
N LEU A 52 -5.50 -5.61 12.10
CA LEU A 52 -6.61 -4.65 12.02
C LEU A 52 -6.11 -3.27 11.60
N THR A 53 -4.97 -2.84 12.14
CA THR A 53 -4.29 -1.61 11.72
C THR A 53 -3.85 -1.70 10.26
N ARG A 54 -3.28 -2.84 9.84
CA ARG A 54 -2.85 -3.06 8.45
C ARG A 54 -4.03 -3.03 7.48
N ILE A 55 -5.15 -3.66 7.81
CA ILE A 55 -6.39 -3.62 7.03
C ILE A 55 -6.89 -2.19 6.86
N ARG A 56 -6.99 -1.41 7.95
CA ARG A 56 -7.41 0.00 7.89
C ARG A 56 -6.49 0.85 7.03
N LEU A 57 -5.19 0.59 7.05
CA LEU A 57 -4.23 1.27 6.19
C LEU A 57 -4.42 0.90 4.72
N LEU A 58 -4.65 -0.38 4.40
CA LEU A 58 -4.97 -0.82 3.04
C LEU A 58 -6.24 -0.14 2.51
N GLU A 59 -7.29 0.00 3.33
CA GLU A 59 -8.49 0.77 2.97
C GLU A 59 -8.16 2.25 2.66
N GLN A 60 -7.34 2.89 3.49
CA GLN A 60 -6.91 4.27 3.27
C GLN A 60 -6.09 4.41 1.99
N TYR A 61 -5.17 3.48 1.73
CA TYR A 61 -4.37 3.46 0.50
C TYR A 61 -5.26 3.28 -0.73
N ALA A 62 -6.17 2.29 -0.70
CA ALA A 62 -7.10 2.04 -1.80
C ALA A 62 -7.96 3.28 -2.10
N SER A 63 -8.50 3.93 -1.06
CA SER A 63 -9.28 5.17 -1.21
C SER A 63 -8.47 6.32 -1.82
N ALA A 64 -7.22 6.52 -1.36
CA ALA A 64 -6.33 7.56 -1.88
C ALA A 64 -5.98 7.34 -3.37
N ILE A 65 -5.75 6.10 -3.76
CA ILE A 65 -5.39 5.68 -5.12
C ILE A 65 -6.62 5.69 -6.05
N ALA A 66 -7.79 5.22 -5.59
CA ALA A 66 -9.04 5.25 -6.37
C ALA A 66 -9.45 6.67 -6.80
N GLY A 67 -9.03 7.69 -6.05
CA GLY A 67 -9.17 9.07 -6.48
C GLY A 67 -8.46 9.40 -7.80
N LEU A 68 -7.33 8.74 -8.09
CA LEU A 68 -6.61 8.93 -9.36
C LEU A 68 -7.38 8.36 -10.54
N VAL A 69 -8.03 7.21 -10.37
CA VAL A 69 -8.85 6.57 -11.42
C VAL A 69 -9.87 7.57 -11.98
N ARG A 70 -10.54 8.30 -11.08
CA ARG A 70 -11.50 9.35 -11.47
C ARG A 70 -10.84 10.52 -12.21
N ASP A 71 -9.62 10.90 -11.82
CA ASP A 71 -8.89 12.01 -12.44
C ASP A 71 -8.42 11.62 -13.87
N GLU A 72 -8.00 10.37 -14.07
CA GLU A 72 -7.62 9.82 -15.37
C GLU A 72 -8.83 9.70 -16.32
N ILE A 73 -9.98 9.22 -15.82
CA ILE A 73 -11.23 9.15 -16.60
C ILE A 73 -11.69 10.53 -17.06
N LYS A 74 -11.66 11.53 -16.17
CA LYS A 74 -11.97 12.93 -16.55
C LYS A 74 -11.03 13.45 -17.64
N GLY A 75 -9.80 12.94 -17.68
CA GLY A 75 -8.82 13.22 -18.72
C GLY A 75 -8.96 12.38 -19.99
N GLY A 76 -9.96 11.50 -20.10
CA GLY A 76 -10.16 10.58 -21.22
C GLY A 76 -9.13 9.45 -21.30
N ARG A 77 -8.31 9.28 -20.25
CA ARG A 77 -7.21 8.30 -20.16
C ARG A 77 -7.71 7.02 -19.53
N HIS A 78 -8.54 6.28 -20.28
CA HIS A 78 -9.22 5.10 -19.76
C HIS A 78 -8.28 3.91 -19.52
N LEU A 79 -7.20 3.79 -20.29
CA LEU A 79 -6.23 2.71 -20.12
C LEU A 79 -5.39 2.91 -18.84
N GLU A 80 -5.01 4.15 -18.56
CA GLU A 80 -4.38 4.61 -17.33
C GLU A 80 -5.30 4.42 -16.12
N ALA A 81 -6.57 4.82 -16.24
CA ALA A 81 -7.56 4.61 -15.21
C ALA A 81 -7.72 3.11 -14.88
N PHE A 82 -7.77 2.28 -15.91
CA PHE A 82 -7.88 0.84 -15.76
C PHE A 82 -6.62 0.23 -15.11
N SER A 83 -5.42 0.61 -15.52
CA SER A 83 -4.19 0.09 -14.91
C SER A 83 -4.09 0.45 -13.42
N ILE A 84 -4.50 1.66 -13.03
CA ILE A 84 -4.59 2.05 -11.61
C ILE A 84 -5.70 1.27 -10.89
N GLN A 85 -6.85 1.03 -11.53
CA GLN A 85 -7.94 0.25 -10.93
C GLN A 85 -7.49 -1.19 -10.59
N LEU A 86 -6.62 -1.79 -11.40
CA LEU A 86 -6.04 -3.10 -11.07
C LEU A 86 -5.19 -3.07 -9.78
N ILE A 87 -4.49 -1.96 -9.51
CA ILE A 87 -3.77 -1.77 -8.24
C ILE A 87 -4.74 -1.60 -7.07
N VAL A 88 -5.85 -0.88 -7.25
CA VAL A 88 -6.92 -0.77 -6.24
C VAL A 88 -7.47 -2.16 -5.90
N LEU A 89 -7.79 -2.96 -6.91
CA LEU A 89 -8.25 -4.35 -6.73
C LEU A 89 -7.21 -5.22 -6.03
N ALA A 90 -5.94 -5.13 -6.41
CA ALA A 90 -4.87 -5.87 -5.77
C ALA A 90 -4.74 -5.51 -4.28
N THR A 91 -4.93 -4.24 -3.94
CA THR A 91 -4.91 -3.73 -2.55
C THR A 91 -6.08 -4.30 -1.74
N TRP A 92 -7.30 -4.29 -2.29
CA TRP A 92 -8.47 -4.89 -1.63
C TRP A 92 -8.34 -6.41 -1.48
N LYS A 93 -7.82 -7.10 -2.50
CA LYS A 93 -7.53 -8.54 -2.43
C LYS A 93 -6.55 -8.86 -1.31
N GLN A 94 -5.54 -8.02 -1.10
CA GLN A 94 -4.59 -8.16 0.01
C GLN A 94 -5.28 -7.97 1.37
N ALA A 95 -6.19 -7.00 1.50
CA ALA A 95 -6.96 -6.79 2.72
C ALA A 95 -7.83 -8.01 3.07
N ILE A 96 -8.54 -8.56 2.08
CA ILE A 96 -9.35 -9.79 2.23
C ILE A 96 -8.47 -10.96 2.63
N HIS A 97 -7.32 -11.13 1.98
CA HIS A 97 -6.39 -12.22 2.31
C HIS A 97 -5.95 -12.16 3.78
N ILE A 98 -5.55 -10.99 4.26
CA ILE A 98 -5.17 -10.78 5.67
C ILE A 98 -6.35 -11.09 6.59
N GLY A 99 -7.55 -10.57 6.30
CA GLY A 99 -8.76 -10.84 7.08
C GLY A 99 -9.09 -12.33 7.19
N ASN A 100 -9.04 -13.06 6.07
CA ASN A 100 -9.35 -14.49 6.03
C ASN A 100 -8.31 -15.34 6.76
N THR A 101 -7.02 -15.00 6.65
CA THR A 101 -5.97 -15.71 7.41
C THR A 101 -6.13 -15.54 8.93
N PHE A 102 -6.66 -14.40 9.39
CA PHE A 102 -6.96 -14.19 10.80
C PHE A 102 -8.17 -15.01 11.26
N VAL A 103 -9.27 -15.00 10.51
CA VAL A 103 -10.48 -15.76 10.85
C VAL A 103 -10.20 -17.27 10.93
N ALA A 104 -9.31 -17.78 10.07
CA ALA A 104 -8.89 -19.18 10.03
C ALA A 104 -7.83 -19.56 11.10
N SER A 105 -7.29 -18.60 11.86
CA SER A 105 -6.23 -18.87 12.83
C SER A 105 -6.75 -19.45 14.15
N PRO A 106 -6.15 -20.54 14.67
CA PRO A 106 -6.52 -21.13 15.97
C PRO A 106 -6.22 -20.22 17.17
N ALA A 107 -5.67 -19.02 16.95
CA ALA A 107 -5.53 -17.99 18.00
C ALA A 107 -6.88 -17.48 18.55
N ARG A 108 -8.01 -17.74 17.85
CA ARG A 108 -9.36 -17.58 18.41
C ARG A 108 -9.71 -18.64 19.48
N GLU A 109 -8.98 -19.76 19.53
CA GLU A 109 -9.29 -20.95 20.34
C GLU A 109 -8.32 -21.13 21.52
N SER A 110 -7.92 -20.05 22.18
CA SER A 110 -7.39 -20.15 23.56
C SER A 110 -8.50 -19.80 24.54
N PRO A 111 -9.32 -20.77 25.00
CA PRO A 111 -9.97 -20.62 26.28
C PRO A 111 -8.86 -20.63 27.34
N SER A 112 -8.75 -19.53 28.09
CA SER A 112 -8.14 -19.55 29.42
C SER A 112 -8.51 -20.87 30.10
N GLN A 113 -7.52 -21.68 30.46
CA GLN A 113 -7.76 -22.84 31.31
C GLN A 113 -8.12 -22.31 32.70
N ASP A 114 -9.42 -22.09 32.91
CA ASP A 114 -9.98 -21.78 34.22
C ASP A 114 -9.94 -23.03 35.09
N ILE A 115 -9.21 -22.92 36.21
CA ILE A 115 -9.33 -23.81 37.36
C ILE A 115 -10.73 -23.56 37.99
N PRO A 116 -11.55 -24.59 38.25
CA PRO A 116 -12.92 -24.38 38.69
C PRO A 116 -12.99 -24.10 40.20
N MET A 117 -13.45 -22.91 40.60
CA MET A 117 -13.95 -22.67 41.96
C MET A 117 -15.22 -21.79 41.94
N LYS A 118 -16.36 -22.48 41.81
CA LYS A 118 -17.70 -22.24 42.39
C LYS A 118 -18.06 -20.80 42.87
N GLY A 119 -19.03 -20.17 42.20
CA GLY A 119 -19.81 -19.05 42.73
C GLY A 119 -20.83 -18.49 41.73
N HIS A 120 -22.11 -18.48 42.09
CA HIS A 120 -23.26 -18.02 41.28
C HIS A 120 -23.23 -16.51 40.95
N ILE A 121 -23.74 -16.11 39.76
CA ILE A 121 -24.92 -15.24 39.51
C ILE A 121 -25.00 -14.86 38.01
N ALA A 122 -26.24 -14.68 37.56
CA ALA A 122 -26.75 -14.55 36.20
C ALA A 122 -26.12 -13.50 35.27
N GLY A 123 -26.09 -13.85 33.98
CA GLY A 123 -26.67 -13.03 32.91
C GLY A 123 -25.82 -11.91 32.32
N ALA A 124 -24.89 -12.25 31.43
CA ALA A 124 -24.64 -11.57 30.16
C ALA A 124 -23.57 -12.35 29.40
N SER A 125 -23.95 -12.96 28.27
CA SER A 125 -22.99 -13.55 27.34
C SER A 125 -22.18 -12.41 26.70
N HIS A 126 -21.05 -12.06 27.32
CA HIS A 126 -20.05 -11.18 26.72
C HIS A 126 -19.28 -11.97 25.66
N LEU A 127 -19.94 -12.23 24.52
CA LEU A 127 -19.23 -12.44 23.26
C LEU A 127 -18.30 -11.24 23.04
N PRO A 128 -17.03 -11.46 22.64
CA PRO A 128 -16.04 -10.40 22.64
C PRO A 128 -16.45 -9.36 21.59
N ALA A 129 -16.70 -8.13 22.02
CA ALA A 129 -17.07 -7.02 21.14
C ALA A 129 -16.08 -6.83 19.97
N ASN A 130 -14.83 -7.26 20.15
CA ASN A 130 -13.78 -7.25 19.14
C ASN A 130 -14.01 -8.27 17.99
N SER A 131 -14.69 -9.39 18.24
CA SER A 131 -14.99 -10.37 17.19
C SER A 131 -16.04 -9.86 16.22
N LYS A 132 -17.12 -9.25 16.73
CA LYS A 132 -18.18 -8.67 15.89
C LYS A 132 -17.65 -7.49 15.07
N LEU A 133 -16.84 -6.62 15.70
CA LEU A 133 -16.23 -5.48 15.00
C LEU A 133 -15.26 -5.93 13.88
N ALA A 134 -14.53 -7.03 14.09
CA ALA A 134 -13.67 -7.62 13.07
C ALA A 134 -14.47 -8.29 11.94
N ASP A 135 -15.54 -9.02 12.28
CA ASP A 135 -16.41 -9.68 11.31
C ASP A 135 -17.15 -8.62 10.43
N ASP A 136 -17.65 -7.54 11.04
CA ASP A 136 -18.28 -6.41 10.35
C ASP A 136 -17.31 -5.68 9.39
N ALA A 137 -16.05 -5.50 9.82
CA ALA A 137 -15.00 -4.91 8.98
C ALA A 137 -14.68 -5.81 7.76
N CYS A 138 -14.55 -7.12 7.96
CA CYS A 138 -14.35 -8.07 6.86
C CYS A 138 -15.52 -8.04 5.85
N MET A 139 -16.77 -8.04 6.31
CA MET A 139 -17.93 -7.93 5.41
C MET A 139 -17.93 -6.63 4.61
N GLN A 140 -17.54 -5.52 5.23
CA GLN A 140 -17.47 -4.22 4.55
C GLN A 140 -16.36 -4.19 3.47
N ILE A 141 -15.22 -4.82 3.73
CA ILE A 141 -14.10 -4.96 2.78
C ILE A 141 -14.53 -5.80 1.58
N GLU A 142 -15.21 -6.92 1.82
CA GLU A 142 -15.72 -7.79 0.74
C GLU A 142 -16.72 -7.04 -0.13
N LYS A 143 -17.67 -6.31 0.48
CA LYS A 143 -18.64 -5.49 -0.24
C LYS A 143 -17.94 -4.44 -1.11
N GLN A 144 -16.93 -3.74 -0.57
CA GLN A 144 -16.19 -2.75 -1.33
C GLN A 144 -15.42 -3.39 -2.47
N PHE A 145 -14.76 -4.53 -2.24
CA PHE A 145 -14.06 -5.27 -3.28
C PHE A 145 -15.00 -5.65 -4.44
N LEU A 146 -16.20 -6.17 -4.17
CA LEU A 146 -17.18 -6.48 -5.21
C LEU A 146 -17.56 -5.24 -6.04
N SER A 147 -17.77 -4.10 -5.38
CA SER A 147 -18.07 -2.83 -6.06
C SER A 147 -16.90 -2.37 -6.95
N GLU A 148 -15.66 -2.54 -6.51
CA GLU A 148 -14.47 -2.20 -7.30
C GLU A 148 -14.24 -3.16 -8.47
N VAL A 149 -14.68 -4.43 -8.35
CA VAL A 149 -14.63 -5.42 -9.43
C VAL A 149 -15.64 -5.06 -10.51
N GLU A 150 -16.89 -4.77 -10.14
CA GLU A 150 -17.93 -4.31 -11.07
C GLU A 150 -17.43 -3.05 -11.82
N TYR A 151 -16.86 -2.09 -11.10
CA TYR A 151 -16.29 -0.90 -11.71
C TYR A 151 -15.10 -1.19 -12.65
N ALA A 152 -14.25 -2.17 -12.32
CA ALA A 152 -13.17 -2.59 -13.20
C ALA A 152 -13.69 -3.29 -14.47
N GLU A 153 -14.79 -4.04 -14.38
CA GLU A 153 -15.45 -4.66 -15.54
C GLU A 153 -16.03 -3.60 -16.48
N GLU A 154 -16.65 -2.55 -15.93
CA GLU A 154 -17.10 -1.40 -16.72
C GLU A 154 -15.92 -0.76 -17.48
N LEU A 155 -14.80 -0.49 -16.79
CA LEU A 155 -13.60 0.05 -17.42
C LEU A 155 -13.00 -0.90 -18.47
N ALA A 156 -12.97 -2.20 -18.20
CA ALA A 156 -12.48 -3.21 -19.13
C ALA A 156 -13.30 -3.22 -20.44
N SER A 157 -14.62 -3.00 -20.37
CA SER A 157 -15.48 -2.94 -21.55
C SER A 157 -15.15 -1.76 -22.48
N ILE A 158 -14.68 -0.65 -21.92
CA ILE A 158 -14.22 0.54 -22.66
C ILE A 158 -12.81 0.27 -23.22
N VAL A 159 -11.92 -0.26 -22.39
CA VAL A 159 -10.54 -0.57 -22.76
C VAL A 159 -10.47 -1.63 -23.87
N GLY A 160 -11.37 -2.60 -23.88
CA GLY A 160 -11.46 -3.62 -24.93
C GLY A 160 -11.80 -3.06 -26.33
N GLN A 161 -12.17 -1.79 -26.44
CA GLN A 161 -12.39 -1.09 -27.71
C GLN A 161 -11.16 -0.31 -28.19
N ILE A 162 -10.11 -0.23 -27.38
CA ILE A 162 -8.84 0.44 -27.72
C ILE A 162 -8.08 -0.44 -28.73
N ALA A 163 -7.35 0.21 -29.65
CA ALA A 163 -6.61 -0.48 -30.69
C ALA A 163 -5.58 -1.50 -30.14
N ASP A 164 -5.60 -2.70 -30.72
CA ASP A 164 -4.62 -3.75 -30.46
C ASP A 164 -3.20 -3.23 -30.69
N GLY A 165 -2.38 -3.25 -29.63
CA GLY A 165 -0.99 -2.77 -29.65
C GLY A 165 -0.71 -1.56 -28.78
N THR A 166 -1.73 -0.96 -28.15
CA THR A 166 -1.51 0.07 -27.12
C THR A 166 -0.95 -0.59 -25.86
N GLU A 167 0.26 -0.21 -25.45
CA GLU A 167 0.91 -0.74 -24.24
C GLU A 167 0.19 -0.25 -22.98
N MET A 168 0.02 -1.14 -22.00
CA MET A 168 -0.58 -0.80 -20.71
C MET A 168 0.35 0.12 -19.90
N PRO A 169 -0.12 1.28 -19.39
CA PRO A 169 0.68 2.18 -18.57
C PRO A 169 1.14 1.52 -17.25
N ASP A 170 2.34 1.87 -16.80
CA ASP A 170 2.86 1.44 -15.49
C ASP A 170 2.13 2.17 -14.36
N ALA A 171 1.17 1.48 -13.75
CA ALA A 171 0.36 2.02 -12.67
C ALA A 171 1.16 2.38 -11.41
N ILE A 172 2.26 1.66 -11.11
CA ILE A 172 3.11 1.95 -9.95
C ILE A 172 3.83 3.29 -10.15
N GLU A 173 4.39 3.49 -11.35
CA GLU A 173 5.03 4.76 -11.71
C GLU A 173 4.00 5.90 -11.73
N MET A 174 2.79 5.65 -12.24
CA MET A 174 1.71 6.65 -12.22
C MET A 174 1.33 7.08 -10.80
N ILE A 175 1.20 6.14 -9.88
CA ILE A 175 0.92 6.43 -8.46
C ILE A 175 2.05 7.25 -7.86
N PHE A 176 3.31 6.90 -8.14
CA PHE A 176 4.48 7.64 -7.65
C PHE A 176 4.49 9.08 -8.15
N GLN A 177 4.38 9.30 -9.46
CA GLN A 177 4.38 10.63 -10.06
C GLN A 177 3.20 11.48 -9.58
N SER A 178 2.03 10.85 -9.46
CA SER A 178 0.83 11.51 -8.94
C SER A 178 1.00 11.94 -7.48
N ALA A 179 1.59 11.10 -6.63
CA ALA A 179 1.87 11.47 -5.24
C ALA A 179 2.79 12.69 -5.14
N LEU A 180 3.85 12.74 -5.97
CA LEU A 180 4.75 13.91 -6.01
C LEU A 180 4.05 15.16 -6.54
N LEU A 181 3.20 15.02 -7.56
CA LEU A 181 2.43 16.14 -8.12
C LEU A 181 1.45 16.70 -7.08
N ILE A 182 0.70 15.83 -6.41
CA ILE A 182 -0.24 16.21 -5.35
C ILE A 182 0.48 16.87 -4.19
N GLY A 183 1.63 16.34 -3.76
CA GLY A 183 2.45 16.94 -2.72
C GLY A 183 2.94 18.35 -3.10
N ARG A 184 3.44 18.54 -4.33
CA ARG A 184 3.82 19.88 -4.83
C ARG A 184 2.63 20.82 -4.92
N ARG A 185 1.48 20.33 -5.36
CA ARG A 185 0.25 21.12 -5.43
C ARG A 185 -0.21 21.57 -4.04
N GLY A 186 -0.07 20.71 -3.02
CA GLY A 186 -0.30 21.09 -1.63
C GLY A 186 0.56 22.27 -1.18
N GLY A 187 1.83 22.33 -1.59
CA GLY A 187 2.70 23.48 -1.32
C GLY A 187 2.27 24.76 -2.05
N VAL A 188 1.72 24.63 -3.25
CA VAL A 188 1.12 25.77 -3.96
C VAL A 188 -0.11 26.26 -3.19
N ASP A 189 -1.03 25.36 -2.84
CA ASP A 189 -2.25 25.71 -2.10
C ASP A 189 -1.93 26.34 -0.74
N GLU A 190 -0.88 25.85 -0.06
CA GLU A 190 -0.37 26.43 1.18
C GLU A 190 0.13 27.86 1.00
N MET A 191 0.92 28.13 -0.04
CA MET A 191 1.40 29.48 -0.36
C MET A 191 0.26 30.45 -0.69
N PHE A 192 -0.84 29.92 -1.25
CA PHE A 192 -2.07 30.68 -1.50
C PHE A 192 -3.01 30.78 -0.28
N GLY A 193 -2.58 30.34 0.90
CA GLY A 193 -3.36 30.41 2.14
C GLY A 193 -4.49 29.40 2.25
N LYS A 194 -4.56 28.41 1.34
CA LYS A 194 -5.57 27.35 1.34
C LYS A 194 -5.12 26.17 2.21
N ALA A 195 -5.04 26.42 3.51
CA ALA A 195 -4.45 25.47 4.46
C ALA A 195 -5.16 24.10 4.51
N ALA A 196 -6.49 24.06 4.33
CA ALA A 196 -7.25 22.81 4.30
C ALA A 196 -6.90 21.96 3.06
N ASP A 197 -6.92 22.57 1.87
CA ASP A 197 -6.58 21.90 0.61
C ASP A 197 -5.13 21.39 0.62
N ALA A 198 -4.22 22.22 1.14
CA ALA A 198 -2.82 21.85 1.31
C ALA A 198 -2.63 20.62 2.22
N MET A 199 -3.30 20.60 3.38
CA MET A 199 -3.27 19.45 4.29
C MET A 199 -3.81 18.18 3.62
N THR A 200 -4.96 18.27 2.93
CA THR A 200 -5.53 17.15 2.19
C THR A 200 -4.57 16.64 1.12
N GLY A 201 -3.93 17.54 0.37
CA GLY A 201 -2.92 17.20 -0.63
C GLY A 201 -1.73 16.47 -0.02
N TYR A 202 -1.12 17.02 1.04
CA TYR A 202 0.01 16.39 1.72
C TYR A 202 -0.35 15.03 2.32
N MET A 203 -1.49 14.90 2.99
CA MET A 203 -1.94 13.62 3.56
C MET A 203 -2.15 12.56 2.48
N ARG A 204 -2.77 12.92 1.35
CA ARG A 204 -2.98 12.01 0.22
C ARG A 204 -1.65 11.59 -0.41
N ALA A 205 -0.72 12.52 -0.60
CA ALA A 205 0.62 12.22 -1.11
C ALA A 205 1.40 11.28 -0.19
N VAL A 206 1.38 11.53 1.12
CA VAL A 206 2.02 10.65 2.12
C VAL A 206 1.41 9.25 2.09
N SER A 207 0.08 9.15 2.03
CA SER A 207 -0.64 7.87 1.96
C SER A 207 -0.18 7.05 0.75
N MET A 208 -0.10 7.65 -0.43
CA MET A 208 0.34 6.98 -1.66
C MET A 208 1.83 6.59 -1.62
N LEU A 209 2.71 7.45 -1.11
CA LEU A 209 4.14 7.13 -0.99
C LEU A 209 4.39 6.01 0.02
N ARG A 210 3.64 5.99 1.14
CA ARG A 210 3.71 4.90 2.13
C ARG A 210 3.18 3.60 1.55
N PHE A 211 2.09 3.63 0.79
CA PHE A 211 1.61 2.46 0.05
C PHE A 211 2.71 1.87 -0.82
N LEU A 212 3.38 2.71 -1.63
CA LEU A 212 4.46 2.27 -2.51
C LEU A 212 5.63 1.65 -1.74
N LEU A 213 6.01 2.25 -0.61
CA LEU A 213 7.14 1.78 0.19
C LEU A 213 6.86 0.44 0.89
N VAL A 214 5.64 0.28 1.40
CA VAL A 214 5.31 -0.76 2.39
C VAL A 214 4.43 -1.86 1.82
N GLU A 215 3.29 -1.52 1.22
CA GLU A 215 2.27 -2.52 0.84
C GLU A 215 2.43 -2.99 -0.61
N ALA A 216 2.77 -2.09 -1.53
CA ALA A 216 2.90 -2.42 -2.96
C ALA A 216 3.87 -3.59 -3.24
N PRO A 217 5.03 -3.72 -2.55
CA PRO A 217 5.91 -4.88 -2.73
C PRO A 217 5.32 -6.21 -2.23
N SER A 218 4.31 -6.16 -1.35
CA SER A 218 3.62 -7.35 -0.83
C SER A 218 2.43 -7.79 -1.69
N LEU A 219 2.04 -6.98 -2.67
CA LEU A 219 0.96 -7.31 -3.60
C LEU A 219 1.43 -8.37 -4.60
N ALA A 220 0.53 -9.29 -4.95
CA ALA A 220 0.76 -10.30 -5.98
C ALA A 220 0.67 -9.70 -7.40
N LEU A 221 1.55 -8.74 -7.71
CA LEU A 221 1.67 -8.09 -9.02
C LEU A 221 2.48 -8.97 -9.98
N ASN A 222 2.22 -8.82 -11.28
CA ASN A 222 2.98 -9.49 -12.32
C ASN A 222 3.48 -8.46 -13.37
N PRO A 223 4.78 -8.14 -13.40
CA PRO A 223 5.84 -8.66 -12.53
C PRO A 223 5.74 -8.14 -11.07
N PRO A 224 6.31 -8.84 -10.08
CA PRO A 224 6.35 -8.35 -8.70
C PRO A 224 7.15 -7.05 -8.58
N LEU A 225 6.68 -6.12 -7.74
CA LEU A 225 7.40 -4.88 -7.46
C LEU A 225 8.61 -5.15 -6.57
N THR A 226 9.80 -4.82 -7.07
CA THR A 226 11.04 -4.89 -6.30
C THR A 226 11.63 -3.50 -6.16
N LEU A 227 11.66 -2.97 -4.94
CA LEU A 227 12.27 -1.67 -4.66
C LEU A 227 13.75 -1.82 -4.32
N THR A 228 14.61 -1.04 -4.99
CA THR A 228 16.03 -0.97 -4.63
C THR A 228 16.22 -0.21 -3.32
N ARG A 229 17.39 -0.33 -2.69
CA ARG A 229 17.75 0.48 -1.50
C ARG A 229 17.66 1.98 -1.78
N SER A 230 18.00 2.39 -3.01
CA SER A 230 17.91 3.77 -3.45
C SER A 230 16.45 4.23 -3.49
N ASP A 231 15.55 3.43 -4.07
CA ASP A 231 14.13 3.77 -4.17
C ASP A 231 13.48 3.89 -2.79
N ARG A 232 13.77 2.93 -1.90
CA ARG A 232 13.32 2.97 -0.50
C ARG A 232 13.78 4.24 0.20
N ASN A 233 15.06 4.59 0.07
CA ASN A 233 15.60 5.81 0.68
C ASN A 233 14.94 7.09 0.12
N ARG A 234 14.68 7.13 -1.19
CA ARG A 234 14.00 8.26 -1.84
C ARG A 234 12.56 8.40 -1.35
N LEU A 235 11.81 7.30 -1.29
CA LEU A 235 10.43 7.29 -0.78
C LEU A 235 10.39 7.79 0.68
N ARG A 236 11.27 7.29 1.56
CA ARG A 236 11.38 7.78 2.95
C ARG A 236 11.63 9.28 3.01
N THR A 237 12.60 9.77 2.23
CA THR A 237 12.94 11.20 2.20
C THR A 237 11.73 12.07 1.82
N TYR A 238 10.93 11.66 0.84
CA TYR A 238 9.72 12.39 0.46
C TYR A 238 8.64 12.32 1.54
N ILE A 239 8.44 11.14 2.15
CA ILE A 239 7.48 10.95 3.25
C ILE A 239 7.85 11.85 4.44
N ASP A 240 9.13 11.89 4.84
CA ASP A 240 9.60 12.67 5.98
C ASP A 240 9.47 14.17 5.73
N ALA A 241 9.80 14.63 4.52
CA ALA A 241 9.64 16.03 4.14
C ALA A 241 8.17 16.49 4.23
N LEU A 242 7.24 15.68 3.71
CA LEU A 242 5.80 15.98 3.76
C LEU A 242 5.24 15.93 5.19
N ASN A 243 5.63 14.92 5.99
CA ASN A 243 5.21 14.82 7.39
C ASN A 243 5.74 15.99 8.23
N THR A 244 7.00 16.39 8.01
CA THR A 244 7.57 17.57 8.68
C THR A 244 6.74 18.81 8.39
N ARG A 245 6.31 19.00 7.14
CA ARG A 245 5.47 20.14 6.77
C ARG A 245 4.08 20.06 7.39
N LEU A 246 3.45 18.89 7.38
CA LEU A 246 2.15 18.65 8.02
C LEU A 246 2.19 18.99 9.51
N CYS A 247 3.22 18.55 10.24
CA CYS A 247 3.39 18.87 11.66
C CYS A 247 3.49 20.38 11.89
N GLN A 248 4.28 21.08 11.08
CA GLN A 248 4.41 22.55 11.16
C GLN A 248 3.06 23.26 10.96
N MET A 249 2.30 22.85 9.95
CA MET A 249 0.98 23.43 9.67
C MET A 249 -0.03 23.17 10.80
N GLN A 250 0.04 22.01 11.44
CA GLN A 250 -0.81 21.70 12.60
C GLN A 250 -0.46 22.58 13.80
N SER A 251 0.84 22.79 14.06
CA SER A 251 1.30 23.66 15.15
C SER A 251 0.94 25.13 14.94
N GLN A 252 0.91 25.63 13.70
CA GLN A 252 0.56 27.03 13.38
C GLN A 252 -0.94 27.34 13.51
N ARG A 253 -1.78 26.32 13.70
CA ARG A 253 -3.23 26.48 13.82
C ARG A 253 -3.70 26.70 15.26
N HIS A 254 -2.78 26.55 16.22
CA HIS A 254 -2.98 26.73 17.66
C HIS A 254 -2.27 28.00 18.15
#